data_AF-A0A1G3LR07-F1
#
_entry.id   AF-A0A1G3LR07-F1
#
_cell.length_a   1.000
_cell.length_b   1.000
_cell.length_c   1.000
_cell.angle_alpha   90.00
_cell.angle_beta   90.00
_cell.angle_gamma   90.00
#
_symmetry.space_group_name_H-M   'P 1'
#
loop_
_entity.id
_entity.type
_entity.pdbx_description
1 polymer ?
#
loop_
_entity_poly.entity_id
_entity_poly.type
_entity_poly.pdbx_seq_one_letter_code
_entity_poly.pdbx_strand_id
1 'polypeptide(L)'
;MKVFDIADMKAFGYEHRAMNVIHEAPEFKLRVIELAPGGNIPLCEMASHVVFICVVGEATVTIDGEETVLTPAKGLVTKPAQVSMKSEKGAKLMGVQITPAVGFN
;
A
#
# COMPACT_ATOMS: atom_id res chain seq x y z
N MET A 1 -21.04 7.59 -2.38
CA MET A 1 -20.49 6.98 -1.15
C MET A 1 -20.42 5.47 -1.33
N LYS A 2 -19.32 4.82 -0.98
CA LYS A 2 -19.14 3.37 -1.07
C LYS A 2 -18.34 2.89 0.14
N VAL A 3 -18.77 1.79 0.76
CA VAL A 3 -18.09 1.15 1.88
C VAL A 3 -17.33 -0.07 1.36
N PHE A 4 -16.14 -0.31 1.89
CA PHE A 4 -15.29 -1.45 1.52
C PHE A 4 -14.90 -2.22 2.77
N ASP A 5 -15.07 -3.55 2.74
CA ASP A 5 -14.49 -4.44 3.73
C ASP A 5 -13.10 -4.87 3.28
N ILE A 6 -12.08 -4.10 3.67
CA ILE A 6 -10.71 -4.33 3.22
C ILE A 6 -10.21 -5.72 3.65
N ALA A 7 -10.66 -6.26 4.79
CA ALA A 7 -10.20 -7.56 5.26
C ALA A 7 -10.62 -8.70 4.32
N ASP A 8 -11.84 -8.62 3.78
CA ASP A 8 -12.44 -9.66 2.94
C ASP A 8 -12.30 -9.41 1.43
N MET A 9 -11.73 -8.27 1.02
CA MET A 9 -11.48 -8.00 -0.40
C MET A 9 -10.42 -8.95 -0.98
N LYS A 10 -10.72 -9.48 -2.17
CA LYS A 10 -9.75 -10.22 -2.97
C LYS A 10 -8.67 -9.27 -3.47
N ALA A 11 -7.42 -9.66 -3.29
CA ALA A 11 -6.30 -9.03 -3.98
C ALA A 11 -5.62 -10.05 -4.89
N PHE A 12 -4.90 -9.51 -5.87
CA PHE A 12 -4.07 -10.25 -6.79
C PHE A 12 -2.60 -9.97 -6.47
N GLY A 13 -1.71 -10.88 -6.85
CA GLY A 13 -0.27 -10.73 -6.65
C GLY A 13 0.29 -9.48 -7.34
N TYR A 14 1.55 -9.15 -7.03
CA TYR A 14 2.20 -7.92 -7.47
C TYR A 14 2.15 -7.68 -8.99
N GLU A 15 2.34 -8.73 -9.79
CA GLU A 15 2.21 -8.72 -11.26
C GLU A 15 0.87 -8.15 -11.75
N HIS A 16 -0.18 -8.34 -10.95
CA HIS A 16 -1.55 -7.97 -11.25
C HIS A 16 -2.07 -6.83 -10.38
N ARG A 17 -1.17 -6.06 -9.73
CA ARG A 17 -1.51 -4.99 -8.78
C ARG A 17 -2.46 -3.92 -9.31
N ALA A 18 -2.55 -3.74 -10.64
CA ALA A 18 -3.52 -2.84 -11.25
C ALA A 18 -4.98 -3.25 -10.97
N MET A 19 -5.25 -4.57 -10.88
CA MET A 19 -6.57 -5.10 -10.53
C MET A 19 -6.93 -4.87 -9.06
N ASN A 20 -5.95 -4.48 -8.23
CA ASN A 20 -6.18 -4.20 -6.82
C ASN A 20 -6.60 -2.75 -6.57
N VAL A 21 -6.74 -1.91 -7.59
CA VAL A 21 -7.28 -0.55 -7.44
C VAL A 21 -8.79 -0.65 -7.23
N ILE A 22 -9.24 -0.28 -6.04
CA ILE A 22 -10.65 -0.42 -5.61
C ILE A 22 -11.44 0.89 -5.73
N HIS A 23 -10.70 2.00 -5.83
CA HIS A 23 -11.24 3.33 -6.08
C HIS A 23 -10.17 4.19 -6.75
N GLU A 24 -10.59 5.02 -7.69
CA GLU A 24 -9.73 5.95 -8.40
C GLU A 24 -10.52 7.25 -8.65
N ALA A 25 -9.90 8.36 -8.23
CA ALA A 25 -10.39 9.72 -8.41
C ALA A 25 -9.21 10.62 -8.85
N PRO A 26 -9.45 11.84 -9.36
CA PRO A 26 -8.37 12.77 -9.72
C PRO A 26 -7.37 13.01 -8.58
N GLU A 27 -7.84 13.04 -7.34
CA GLU A 27 -7.05 13.43 -6.16
C GLU A 27 -6.31 12.26 -5.53
N PHE A 28 -6.82 11.03 -5.65
CA PHE A 28 -6.21 9.86 -5.02
C PHE A 28 -6.67 8.53 -5.63
N LYS A 29 -5.90 7.48 -5.35
CA LYS A 29 -6.26 6.08 -5.64
C LYS A 29 -6.21 5.25 -4.37
N LEU A 30 -7.18 4.37 -4.20
CA LEU A 30 -7.16 3.33 -3.18
C LEU A 30 -6.84 2.00 -3.81
N ARG A 31 -5.97 1.23 -3.15
CA ARG A 31 -5.72 -0.17 -3.51
C ARG A 31 -5.68 -1.06 -2.29
N VAL A 32 -6.10 -2.30 -2.49
CA VAL A 32 -5.81 -3.38 -1.54
C VAL A 32 -4.45 -3.99 -1.87
N ILE A 33 -3.70 -4.36 -0.85
CA ILE A 33 -2.42 -5.04 -0.99
C ILE A 33 -2.51 -6.30 -0.13
N GLU A 34 -2.23 -7.44 -0.74
CA GLU A 34 -2.15 -8.70 -0.02
C GLU A 34 -0.77 -9.30 -0.26
N LEU A 35 -0.09 -9.58 0.84
CA LEU A 35 1.13 -10.36 0.87
C LEU A 35 0.74 -11.73 1.43
N ALA A 36 0.95 -12.78 0.64
CA ALA A 36 0.93 -14.13 1.18
C ALA A 36 2.07 -14.31 2.20
N PRO A 37 2.08 -15.37 3.03
CA PRO A 37 3.25 -15.74 3.81
C PRO A 37 4.50 -15.89 2.92
N GLY A 38 5.60 -15.23 3.28
CA GLY A 38 6.82 -15.11 2.47
C GLY A 38 6.69 -14.17 1.25
N GLY A 39 5.52 -13.57 1.05
CA GLY A 39 5.24 -12.65 -0.04
C GLY A 39 5.92 -11.30 0.14
N ASN A 40 6.26 -10.67 -0.98
CA ASN A 40 6.90 -9.35 -0.99
C ASN A 40 6.39 -8.47 -2.13
N ILE A 41 6.54 -7.17 -1.93
CA ILE A 41 6.59 -6.16 -2.98
C ILE A 41 8.06 -5.78 -3.14
N PRO A 42 8.66 -6.00 -4.33
CA PRO A 42 10.04 -5.63 -4.57
C PRO A 42 10.21 -4.11 -4.47
N LEU A 43 11.46 -3.67 -4.33
CA LEU A 43 11.80 -2.26 -4.29
C LEU A 43 11.20 -1.54 -5.51
N CYS A 44 10.42 -0.49 -5.24
CA CYS A 44 9.80 0.32 -6.26
C CYS A 44 9.84 1.80 -5.88
N GLU A 45 9.94 2.66 -6.88
CA GLU A 45 9.92 4.10 -6.70
C GLU A 45 8.47 4.60 -6.69
N MET A 46 8.12 5.32 -5.62
CA MET A 46 6.82 5.98 -5.48
C MET A 46 7.01 7.47 -5.74
N ALA A 47 6.55 7.95 -6.91
CA ALA A 47 6.64 9.36 -7.29
C ALA A 47 5.64 10.28 -6.54
N SER A 48 4.82 9.71 -5.66
CA SER A 48 3.74 10.40 -4.96
C SER A 48 3.78 10.10 -3.47
N HIS A 49 3.14 10.95 -2.67
CA HIS A 49 2.85 10.62 -1.28
C HIS A 49 1.96 9.37 -1.20
N VAL A 50 2.25 8.48 -0.25
CA VAL A 50 1.48 7.25 -0.03
C VAL A 50 1.20 7.06 1.45
N VAL A 51 -0.01 6.61 1.76
CA VAL A 51 -0.39 6.11 3.08
C VAL A 51 -0.61 4.61 2.99
N PHE A 52 -0.01 3.84 3.89
CA PHE A 52 -0.29 2.41 4.06
C PHE A 52 -0.94 2.19 5.41
N ILE A 53 -2.04 1.44 5.46
CA ILE A 53 -2.71 1.04 6.70
C ILE A 53 -2.77 -0.48 6.72
N CYS A 54 -2.20 -1.11 7.74
CA CYS A 54 -2.32 -2.55 7.92
C CYS A 54 -3.67 -2.88 8.58
N VAL A 55 -4.40 -3.82 7.98
CA VAL A 55 -5.73 -4.25 8.41
C VAL A 55 -5.68 -5.66 8.99
N VAL A 56 -4.85 -6.54 8.41
CA VAL A 56 -4.67 -7.93 8.84
C VAL A 56 -3.20 -8.31 8.76
N GLY A 57 -2.75 -9.16 9.69
CA GLY A 57 -1.40 -9.72 9.69
C GLY A 57 -0.32 -8.70 10.03
N GLU A 58 0.88 -8.89 9.49
CA GLU A 58 2.01 -7.98 9.75
C GLU A 58 2.90 -7.84 8.52
N ALA A 59 3.34 -6.62 8.21
CA ALA A 59 4.25 -6.35 7.10
C ALA A 59 5.44 -5.52 7.58
N THR A 60 6.64 -5.95 7.20
CA THR A 60 7.84 -5.12 7.29
C THR A 60 7.90 -4.25 6.05
N VAL A 61 7.90 -2.94 6.24
CA VAL A 61 7.98 -1.93 5.18
C VAL A 61 9.33 -1.27 5.27
N THR A 62 10.02 -1.15 4.14
CA THR A 62 11.27 -0.40 4.02
C THR A 62 11.00 0.88 3.25
N ILE A 63 11.34 2.03 3.83
CA ILE A 63 11.25 3.36 3.21
C ILE A 63 12.65 3.97 3.20
N ASP A 64 13.20 4.23 2.01
CA ASP A 64 14.53 4.82 1.83
C ASP A 64 15.64 4.11 2.66
N GLY A 65 15.52 2.79 2.83
CA GLY A 65 16.45 1.95 3.58
C GLY A 65 16.13 1.77 5.07
N GLU A 66 15.15 2.50 5.62
CA GLU A 66 14.70 2.33 7.00
C GLU A 66 13.55 1.33 7.08
N GLU A 67 13.67 0.31 7.94
CA GLU A 67 12.63 -0.69 8.16
C GLU A 67 11.71 -0.35 9.33
N THR A 68 10.42 -0.60 9.16
CA THR A 68 9.44 -0.55 10.24
C THR A 68 8.37 -1.63 10.05
N VAL A 69 7.69 -2.01 11.14
CA VAL A 69 6.67 -3.07 11.13
C VAL A 69 5.29 -2.46 11.27
N LEU A 70 4.43 -2.72 10.28
CA LEU A 70 3.02 -2.41 10.33
C LEU A 70 2.23 -3.64 10.81
N THR A 71 1.48 -3.42 11.88
CA THR A 71 0.51 -4.37 12.45
C THR A 71 -0.89 -3.77 12.32
N PRO A 72 -1.97 -4.53 12.59
CA PRO A 72 -3.33 -4.04 12.38
C PRO A 72 -3.57 -2.71 13.11
N ALA A 73 -4.31 -1.81 12.47
CA ALA A 73 -4.59 -0.43 12.90
C ALA A 73 -3.40 0.53 12.93
N LYS A 74 -2.19 0.12 12.50
CA LYS A 74 -1.08 1.05 12.27
C LYS A 74 -1.10 1.60 10.85
N GLY A 75 -0.77 2.89 10.75
CA GLY A 75 -0.58 3.59 9.49
C GLY A 75 0.89 4.03 9.32
N LEU A 76 1.33 4.09 8.06
CA LEU A 76 2.57 4.72 7.64
C LEU A 76 2.26 5.74 6.57
N VAL A 77 2.84 6.93 6.70
CA VAL A 77 2.77 7.99 5.70
C VAL A 77 4.18 8.21 5.17
N THR A 78 4.32 8.27 3.84
CA THR A 78 5.59 8.61 3.21
C THR A 78 5.39 9.65 2.12
N LYS A 79 6.42 10.48 1.94
CA LYS A 79 6.64 11.33 0.77
C LYS A 79 7.04 10.46 -0.44
N PRO A 80 7.27 11.02 -1.63
CA PRO A 80 7.90 10.26 -2.70
C PRO A 80 9.22 9.63 -2.21
N ALA A 81 9.35 8.31 -2.37
CA ALA A 81 10.39 7.50 -1.72
C ALA A 81 10.58 6.15 -2.44
N GLN A 82 11.68 5.48 -2.13
CA GLN A 82 11.85 4.07 -2.47
C GLN A 82 11.18 3.20 -1.42
N VAL A 83 10.26 2.33 -1.87
CA VAL A 83 9.44 1.50 -1.00
C VAL A 83 9.59 0.03 -1.37
N SER A 84 9.81 -0.81 -0.38
CA SER A 84 9.63 -2.27 -0.50
C SER A 84 8.82 -2.78 0.69
N MET A 85 8.21 -3.96 0.54
CA MET A 85 7.47 -4.61 1.62
C MET A 85 7.68 -6.10 1.60
N LYS A 86 7.67 -6.73 2.77
CA LYS A 86 7.67 -8.18 2.91
C LYS A 86 6.80 -8.59 4.10
N SER A 87 6.30 -9.82 4.06
CA SER A 87 5.59 -10.39 5.19
C SER A 87 5.94 -11.86 5.36
N GLU A 88 6.33 -12.24 6.57
CA GLU A 88 6.62 -13.65 6.89
C GLU A 88 5.33 -14.46 7.07
N LYS A 89 4.32 -13.88 7.72
CA LYS A 89 3.05 -14.56 8.07
C LYS A 89 1.88 -14.20 7.16
N GLY A 90 2.10 -13.31 6.20
CA GLY A 90 1.07 -12.70 5.38
C GLY A 90 0.50 -11.42 6.01
N ALA A 91 0.02 -10.55 5.14
CA ALA A 91 -0.54 -9.26 5.52
C ALA A 91 -1.57 -8.78 4.50
N LYS A 92 -2.55 -8.02 5.00
CA LYS A 92 -3.44 -7.22 4.15
C LYS A 92 -3.36 -5.76 4.55
N LEU A 93 -3.12 -4.91 3.56
CA LEU A 93 -2.97 -3.47 3.72
C LEU A 93 -3.88 -2.71 2.75
N MET A 94 -4.26 -1.51 3.15
CA MET A 94 -4.80 -0.50 2.25
C MET A 94 -3.70 0.49 1.89
N GLY A 95 -3.49 0.69 0.59
CA GLY A 95 -2.64 1.77 0.07
C GLY A 95 -3.50 2.93 -0.42
N VAL A 96 -3.21 4.13 0.04
CA VAL A 96 -3.75 5.40 -0.47
C VAL A 96 -2.65 6.13 -1.18
N GLN A 97 -2.74 6.26 -2.49
CA GLN A 97 -1.79 7.00 -3.30
C GLN A 97 -2.38 8.37 -3.62
N ILE A 98 -1.71 9.45 -3.19
CA ILE A 98 -2.18 10.83 -3.38
C ILE A 98 -1.65 11.35 -4.71
N THR A 99 -2.52 11.86 -5.58
CA THR A 99 -2.08 12.50 -6.82
C THR A 99 -1.33 13.79 -6.47
N PRO A 100 -0.08 13.97 -6.94
CA PRO A 100 0.64 15.23 -6.74
C PRO A 100 -0.17 16.40 -7.30
N ALA A 101 -0.32 17.48 -6.54
CA ALA A 101 -0.90 18.69 -7.07
C ALA A 101 -0.06 19.17 -8.27
N VAL A 102 -0.70 19.37 -9.41
CA VAL A 102 -0.04 20.08 -10.52
C VAL A 102 0.10 21.52 -10.06
N GLY A 103 1.32 21.99 -9.81
CA GLY A 103 1.55 23.39 -9.52
C GLY A 103 1.04 24.23 -10.70
N PHE A 104 0.16 25.20 -10.44
CA PHE A 104 0.03 26.33 -11.33
C PHE A 104 1.36 27.09 -11.23
N ASN A 105 2.23 26.90 -12.22
CA ASN A 105 3.32 27.82 -12.48
C ASN A 105 2.77 29.17 -12.95
#